data_AF-A0A813I1T3-F1
#
_entry.id   AF-A0A813I1T3-F1
#
_cell.length_a   1.000
_cell.length_b   1.000
_cell.length_c   1.000
_cell.angle_alpha   90.00
_cell.angle_beta   90.00
_cell.angle_gamma   90.00
#
_symmetry.space_group_name_H-M   'P 1'
#
loop_
_entity.id
_entity.type
_entity.pdbx_description
1 polymer ?
#
loop_
_entity_poly.entity_id
_entity_poly.type
_entity_poly.pdbx_seq_one_letter_code
_entity_poly.pdbx_strand_id
1 'polypeptide(L)'
;MDPSSLGPFDPTDQLEVDSLKESVLRAPAKLTSGRIRAVLSAWKRWARWASDPAHIADLVRPGPIQLAGFLKQVTVGGPTAAASVWNALRFWNFSLGASFPLDHFACADFKLRSISHQQQAATELAPWEFVNLLRVAETATGTRRILFMMCAFVASVCIRWEHLQRSKRKPGTEEPFFECAQGKRRVQGARPGYDWAMPAVRLGALDLWRELRPFWDEEMISSFLIPAVHLLPEEFFALTSSSPVNFEKPMSRPRFLEVMRCLLVEAGVPVVEAMQRKFNCLRRFLPTAANVLEIPDRDAQAVGSWAEVPQGGMVPQWRGKARQLMSYRYAGAKTSRSQQVKSWIIARLWQLLKAAQQQGKVAVSSTGMLAPGSFTWAVVAEMHATTPMVRTLDQEPPEPEEKATGLEQEGIVEEQAEEKDNEAAPTDSSSEESIDRPSEAEAEPFDAPVESLTWFKQGKKAHIQSGTDADIRRVPWCRDSAFAQDPVAIGEGLDGLSEDEVCSKCCK
;
A
#
# COMPACT_ATOMS: atom_id res chain seq x y z
N MET A 1 -31.94 24.77 -4.61
CA MET A 1 -32.90 24.03 -5.45
C MET A 1 -34.07 23.64 -4.58
N ASP A 2 -35.26 24.04 -4.97
CA ASP A 2 -36.50 23.76 -4.26
C ASP A 2 -36.88 22.27 -4.46
N PRO A 3 -36.99 21.45 -3.39
CA PRO A 3 -37.33 20.03 -3.52
C PRO A 3 -38.73 19.79 -4.12
N SER A 4 -39.54 20.84 -4.27
CA SER A 4 -40.86 20.84 -4.89
C SER A 4 -40.83 20.75 -6.43
N SER A 5 -39.68 20.97 -7.07
CA SER A 5 -39.55 21.02 -8.53
C SER A 5 -39.17 19.68 -9.18
N LEU A 6 -39.02 18.61 -8.40
CA LEU A 6 -38.81 17.26 -8.92
C LEU A 6 -40.18 16.58 -8.99
N GLY A 7 -40.66 16.32 -10.21
CA GLY A 7 -41.85 15.51 -10.42
C GLY A 7 -41.72 14.12 -9.76
N PRO A 8 -42.84 13.43 -9.49
CA PRO A 8 -42.78 12.07 -8.97
C PRO A 8 -42.01 11.17 -9.94
N PHE A 9 -41.10 10.35 -9.41
CA PHE A 9 -40.35 9.36 -10.19
C PHE A 9 -41.30 8.49 -11.03
N ASP A 10 -41.09 8.47 -12.33
CA ASP A 10 -41.81 7.61 -13.26
C ASP A 10 -41.00 6.33 -13.52
N PRO A 11 -41.39 5.18 -12.94
CA PRO A 11 -40.69 3.91 -13.15
C PRO A 11 -40.79 3.38 -14.59
N THR A 12 -41.61 4.01 -15.45
CA THR A 12 -41.74 3.66 -16.87
C THR A 12 -40.86 4.52 -17.78
N ASP A 13 -40.30 5.63 -17.27
CA ASP A 13 -39.31 6.43 -17.99
C ASP A 13 -37.91 5.81 -17.85
N GLN A 14 -37.39 5.33 -18.98
CA GLN A 14 -36.09 4.68 -19.05
C GLN A 14 -34.93 5.63 -18.66
N LEU A 15 -35.05 6.93 -18.94
CA LEU A 15 -34.02 7.92 -18.60
C LEU A 15 -33.96 8.19 -17.10
N GLU A 16 -35.11 8.29 -16.43
CA GLU A 16 -35.17 8.42 -14.97
C GLU A 16 -34.66 7.15 -14.28
N VAL A 17 -35.00 5.98 -14.80
CA VAL A 17 -34.51 4.69 -14.31
C VAL A 17 -32.98 4.59 -14.46
N ASP A 18 -32.41 5.02 -15.58
CA ASP A 18 -30.96 4.96 -15.80
C ASP A 18 -30.20 6.01 -14.95
N SER A 19 -30.74 7.21 -14.78
CA SER A 19 -30.23 8.22 -13.84
C SER A 19 -30.24 7.73 -12.39
N LEU A 20 -31.30 7.01 -11.99
CA LEU A 20 -31.39 6.37 -10.68
C LEU A 20 -30.35 5.25 -10.53
N LYS A 21 -30.18 4.39 -11.53
CA LYS A 21 -29.15 3.34 -11.53
C LYS A 21 -27.75 3.95 -11.40
N GLU A 22 -27.43 5.00 -12.16
CA GLU A 22 -26.15 5.70 -12.03
C GLU A 22 -25.94 6.24 -10.62
N SER A 23 -26.97 6.86 -10.04
CA SER A 23 -26.93 7.40 -8.68
C SER A 23 -26.68 6.32 -7.63
N VAL A 24 -27.30 5.14 -7.76
CA VAL A 24 -27.04 3.97 -6.91
C VAL A 24 -25.62 3.43 -7.11
N LEU A 25 -25.11 3.43 -8.34
CA LEU A 25 -23.77 2.93 -8.67
C LEU A 25 -22.63 3.87 -8.26
N ARG A 26 -22.90 5.15 -7.95
CA ARG A 26 -21.88 6.12 -7.48
C ARG A 26 -21.14 5.68 -6.23
N ALA A 27 -21.82 5.02 -5.28
CA ALA A 27 -21.20 4.56 -4.04
C ALA A 27 -20.27 3.35 -4.28
N PRO A 28 -20.71 2.27 -4.96
CA PRO A 28 -19.84 1.18 -5.41
C PRO A 28 -18.65 1.64 -6.27
N ALA A 29 -18.84 2.62 -7.16
CA ALA A 29 -17.79 3.13 -8.06
C ALA A 29 -16.59 3.73 -7.32
N LYS A 30 -16.77 4.18 -6.07
CA LYS A 30 -15.68 4.71 -5.22
C LYS A 30 -14.87 3.62 -4.52
N LEU A 31 -15.35 2.38 -4.51
CA LEU A 31 -14.68 1.27 -3.85
C LEU A 31 -13.49 0.78 -4.66
N THR A 32 -12.49 0.24 -3.97
CA THR A 32 -11.41 -0.50 -4.64
C THR A 32 -11.92 -1.87 -5.10
N SER A 33 -11.34 -2.45 -6.14
CA SER A 33 -11.67 -3.80 -6.62
C SER A 33 -11.61 -4.86 -5.49
N GLY A 34 -10.64 -4.74 -4.58
CA GLY A 34 -10.56 -5.58 -3.38
C GLY A 34 -11.75 -5.42 -2.43
N ARG A 35 -12.20 -4.18 -2.20
CA ARG A 35 -13.36 -3.91 -1.34
C ARG A 35 -14.67 -4.36 -1.99
N ILE A 36 -14.83 -4.18 -3.30
CA ILE A 36 -15.97 -4.69 -4.07
C ILE A 36 -16.05 -6.22 -3.92
N ARG A 37 -14.94 -6.93 -4.14
CA ARG A 37 -14.89 -8.40 -3.95
C ARG A 37 -15.25 -8.82 -2.53
N ALA A 38 -14.75 -8.12 -1.51
CA ALA A 38 -15.06 -8.44 -0.12
C ALA A 38 -16.57 -8.26 0.20
N VAL A 39 -17.15 -7.16 -0.29
CA VAL A 39 -18.57 -6.84 -0.12
C VAL A 39 -19.47 -7.86 -0.86
N LEU A 40 -19.12 -8.21 -2.10
CA LEU A 40 -19.81 -9.25 -2.88
C LEU A 40 -19.67 -10.64 -2.27
N SER A 41 -18.49 -11.00 -1.76
CA SER A 41 -18.25 -12.30 -1.12
C SER A 41 -19.10 -12.46 0.15
N ALA A 42 -19.19 -11.40 0.97
CA ALA A 42 -20.05 -11.37 2.14
C ALA A 42 -21.52 -11.54 1.77
N TRP A 43 -21.99 -10.82 0.73
CA TRP A 43 -23.36 -10.96 0.23
C TRP A 43 -23.65 -12.37 -0.28
N LYS A 44 -22.78 -12.94 -1.13
CA LYS A 44 -22.94 -14.31 -1.64
C LYS A 44 -23.00 -15.34 -0.50
N ARG A 45 -22.21 -15.15 0.55
CA ARG A 45 -22.22 -16.02 1.73
C ARG A 45 -23.53 -15.89 2.51
N TRP A 46 -24.00 -14.67 2.72
CA TRP A 46 -25.30 -14.40 3.32
C TRP A 46 -26.45 -15.01 2.50
N ALA A 47 -26.48 -14.73 1.19
CA ALA A 47 -27.51 -15.23 0.28
C ALA A 47 -27.58 -16.76 0.30
N ARG A 48 -26.44 -17.44 0.22
CA ARG A 48 -26.39 -18.90 0.33
C ARG A 48 -26.95 -19.40 1.65
N TRP A 49 -26.61 -18.73 2.76
CA TRP A 49 -27.10 -19.10 4.09
C TRP A 49 -28.60 -18.87 4.24
N ALA A 50 -29.11 -17.73 3.77
CA ALA A 50 -30.54 -17.37 3.86
C ALA A 50 -31.42 -18.18 2.89
N SER A 51 -30.85 -18.69 1.80
CA SER A 51 -31.54 -19.59 0.85
C SER A 51 -31.51 -21.06 1.28
N ASP A 52 -30.82 -21.42 2.36
CA ASP A 52 -30.86 -22.78 2.89
C ASP A 52 -32.26 -23.06 3.47
N PRO A 53 -32.96 -24.13 3.08
CA PRO A 53 -34.28 -24.48 3.62
C PRO A 53 -34.31 -24.63 5.15
N ALA A 54 -33.17 -24.90 5.79
CA ALA A 54 -33.04 -24.94 7.24
C ALA A 54 -33.11 -23.55 7.91
N HIS A 55 -33.03 -22.49 7.12
CA HIS A 55 -32.96 -21.10 7.56
C HIS A 55 -34.07 -20.30 6.86
N ILE A 56 -35.21 -20.13 7.51
CA ILE A 56 -36.25 -19.22 7.01
C ILE A 56 -35.76 -17.80 7.28
N ALA A 57 -35.10 -17.14 6.32
CA ALA A 57 -34.63 -15.77 6.44
C ALA A 57 -34.88 -14.96 5.16
N ASP A 58 -35.37 -13.73 5.31
CA ASP A 58 -35.51 -12.81 4.18
C ASP A 58 -34.12 -12.32 3.74
N LEU A 59 -33.88 -12.34 2.43
CA LEU A 59 -32.57 -12.01 1.86
C LEU A 59 -32.18 -10.54 2.09
N VAL A 60 -33.14 -9.63 2.13
CA VAL A 60 -32.94 -8.17 2.17
C VAL A 60 -33.30 -7.60 3.55
N ARG A 61 -34.25 -8.20 4.24
CA ARG A 61 -34.79 -7.76 5.54
C ARG A 61 -34.83 -8.88 6.57
N PRO A 62 -33.70 -9.54 6.88
CA PRO A 62 -33.71 -10.62 7.86
C PRO A 62 -34.08 -10.14 9.25
N GLY A 63 -34.68 -11.03 10.03
CA GLY A 63 -34.88 -10.84 11.46
C GLY A 63 -33.54 -10.79 12.22
N PRO A 64 -33.47 -10.08 13.36
CA PRO A 64 -32.21 -9.93 14.11
C PRO A 64 -31.58 -11.25 14.55
N ILE A 65 -32.38 -12.23 14.96
CA ILE A 65 -31.91 -13.55 15.39
C ILE A 65 -31.34 -14.36 14.23
N GLN A 66 -31.90 -14.24 13.03
CA GLN A 66 -31.39 -14.91 11.83
C GLN A 66 -30.01 -14.37 11.46
N LEU A 67 -29.87 -13.04 11.41
CA LEU A 67 -28.61 -12.39 11.12
C LEU A 67 -27.54 -12.70 12.19
N ALA A 68 -27.91 -12.69 13.47
CA ALA A 68 -27.03 -13.11 14.55
C ALA A 68 -26.60 -14.58 14.42
N GLY A 69 -27.53 -15.47 14.05
CA GLY A 69 -27.24 -16.89 13.78
C GLY A 69 -26.22 -17.07 12.65
N PHE A 70 -26.40 -16.35 11.54
CA PHE A 70 -25.43 -16.31 10.45
C PHE A 70 -24.06 -15.80 10.90
N LEU A 71 -24.00 -14.64 11.55
CA LEU A 71 -22.74 -14.05 12.01
C LEU A 71 -22.03 -14.98 13.01
N LYS A 72 -22.78 -15.65 13.89
CA LYS A 72 -22.26 -16.68 14.78
C LYS A 72 -21.62 -17.83 14.00
N GLN A 73 -22.27 -18.35 12.95
CA GLN A 73 -21.65 -19.38 12.11
C GLN A 73 -20.38 -18.86 11.40
N VAL A 74 -20.38 -17.60 10.94
CA VAL A 74 -19.20 -16.98 10.33
C VAL A 74 -18.01 -16.91 11.30
N THR A 75 -18.23 -16.81 12.62
CA THR A 75 -17.13 -16.81 13.61
C THR A 75 -16.28 -18.08 13.57
N VAL A 76 -16.82 -19.22 13.11
CA VAL A 76 -16.07 -20.46 12.93
C VAL A 76 -14.92 -20.28 11.94
N GLY A 77 -15.06 -19.37 10.97
CA GLY A 77 -14.01 -19.01 10.01
C GLY A 77 -12.86 -18.19 10.59
N GLY A 78 -12.92 -17.81 11.87
CA GLY A 78 -11.84 -17.16 12.59
C GLY A 78 -12.24 -15.89 13.36
N PRO A 79 -11.33 -15.36 14.19
CA PRO A 79 -11.63 -14.33 15.19
C PRO A 79 -12.01 -12.95 14.63
N THR A 80 -11.75 -12.70 13.34
CA THR A 80 -12.06 -11.44 12.64
C THR A 80 -13.08 -11.64 11.51
N ALA A 81 -13.52 -12.87 11.27
CA ALA A 81 -14.36 -13.21 10.13
C ALA A 81 -15.75 -12.53 10.24
N ALA A 82 -16.40 -12.66 11.39
CA ALA A 82 -17.72 -12.07 11.62
C ALA A 82 -17.67 -10.54 11.54
N ALA A 83 -16.67 -9.89 12.17
CA ALA A 83 -16.48 -8.43 12.07
C ALA A 83 -16.26 -7.96 10.63
N SER A 84 -15.52 -8.73 9.83
CA SER A 84 -15.30 -8.39 8.41
C SER A 84 -16.60 -8.48 7.60
N VAL A 85 -17.41 -9.51 7.85
CA VAL A 85 -18.72 -9.70 7.19
C VAL A 85 -19.72 -8.65 7.68
N TRP A 86 -19.78 -8.36 8.97
CA TRP A 86 -20.61 -7.30 9.55
C TRP A 86 -20.33 -5.95 8.88
N ASN A 87 -19.05 -5.57 8.75
CA ASN A 87 -18.64 -4.34 8.06
C ASN A 87 -18.93 -4.34 6.55
N ALA A 88 -19.02 -5.52 5.93
CA ALA A 88 -19.42 -5.64 4.53
C ALA A 88 -20.94 -5.51 4.37
N LEU A 89 -21.74 -6.14 5.25
CA LEU A 89 -23.20 -6.00 5.27
C LEU A 89 -23.64 -4.58 5.62
N ARG A 90 -22.88 -3.87 6.46
CA ARG A 90 -23.08 -2.45 6.72
C ARG A 90 -23.04 -1.61 5.43
N PHE A 91 -22.12 -1.92 4.52
CA PHE A 91 -22.09 -1.25 3.21
C PHE A 91 -23.38 -1.50 2.42
N TRP A 92 -23.90 -2.74 2.40
CA TRP A 92 -25.15 -3.05 1.72
C TRP A 92 -26.35 -2.29 2.31
N ASN A 93 -26.39 -2.10 3.63
CA ASN A 93 -27.40 -1.25 4.26
C ASN A 93 -27.32 0.20 3.78
N PHE A 94 -26.17 0.84 3.98
CA PHE A 94 -26.04 2.28 3.74
C PHE A 94 -26.01 2.65 2.26
N SER A 95 -25.47 1.79 1.40
CA SER A 95 -25.25 2.12 -0.01
C SER A 95 -26.28 1.51 -0.95
N LEU A 96 -26.94 0.42 -0.56
CA LEU A 96 -27.81 -0.36 -1.45
C LEU A 96 -29.18 -0.69 -0.83
N GLY A 97 -29.51 -0.09 0.32
CA GLY A 97 -30.86 -0.15 0.90
C GLY A 97 -31.23 -1.50 1.51
N ALA A 98 -30.28 -2.40 1.74
CA ALA A 98 -30.54 -3.59 2.54
C ALA A 98 -30.98 -3.15 3.97
N SER A 99 -31.82 -3.95 4.63
CA SER A 99 -32.32 -3.64 5.97
C SER A 99 -31.82 -4.67 6.98
N PHE A 100 -30.51 -4.92 6.99
CA PHE A 100 -29.89 -5.77 8.00
C PHE A 100 -29.99 -5.10 9.38
N PRO A 101 -30.52 -5.77 10.42
CA PRO A 101 -30.61 -5.22 11.78
C PRO A 101 -29.25 -5.26 12.50
N LEU A 102 -28.22 -4.62 11.94
CA LEU A 102 -26.84 -4.67 12.42
C LEU A 102 -26.62 -3.99 13.78
N ASP A 103 -27.43 -2.98 14.08
CA ASP A 103 -27.38 -2.22 15.34
C ASP A 103 -28.23 -2.86 16.45
N HIS A 104 -29.00 -3.90 16.13
CA HIS A 104 -29.74 -4.67 17.13
C HIS A 104 -28.76 -5.34 18.11
N PHE A 105 -29.09 -5.41 19.39
CA PHE A 105 -28.19 -5.92 20.44
C PHE A 105 -27.65 -7.34 20.13
N ALA A 106 -28.45 -8.19 19.50
CA ALA A 106 -28.04 -9.54 19.09
C ALA A 106 -26.95 -9.56 18.00
N CYS A 107 -26.79 -8.48 17.22
CA CYS A 107 -25.85 -8.38 16.11
C CYS A 107 -24.70 -7.39 16.38
N ALA A 108 -24.90 -6.43 17.28
CA ALA A 108 -24.00 -5.30 17.50
C ALA A 108 -22.59 -5.73 17.92
N ASP A 109 -22.46 -6.78 18.73
CA ASP A 109 -21.16 -7.25 19.24
C ASP A 109 -20.28 -7.88 18.16
N PHE A 110 -20.87 -8.37 17.06
CA PHE A 110 -20.10 -8.96 15.97
C PHE A 110 -19.26 -7.95 15.19
N LYS A 111 -19.48 -6.63 15.38
CA LYS A 111 -18.59 -5.59 14.84
C LYS A 111 -17.20 -5.61 15.50
N LEU A 112 -17.11 -6.16 16.70
CA LEU A 112 -15.88 -6.26 17.47
C LEU A 112 -15.13 -7.56 17.10
N ARG A 113 -13.81 -7.52 17.29
CA ARG A 113 -12.99 -8.74 17.18
C ARG A 113 -13.19 -9.57 18.45
N SER A 114 -13.03 -10.89 18.34
CA SER A 114 -13.01 -11.76 19.52
C SER A 114 -12.03 -11.24 20.57
N ILE A 115 -12.42 -11.23 21.84
CA ILE A 115 -11.60 -10.77 22.98
C ILE A 115 -10.29 -11.57 23.08
N SER A 116 -10.30 -12.84 22.65
CA SER A 116 -9.12 -13.70 22.60
C SER A 116 -8.18 -13.45 21.42
N HIS A 117 -8.51 -12.51 20.52
CA HIS A 117 -7.70 -12.26 19.33
C HIS A 117 -6.45 -11.45 19.66
N GLN A 118 -5.32 -12.13 19.78
CA GLN A 118 -4.02 -11.49 19.72
C GLN A 118 -3.54 -11.42 18.26
N GLN A 119 -3.13 -10.24 17.80
CA GLN A 119 -2.49 -10.11 16.49
C GLN A 119 -1.11 -10.74 16.56
N GLN A 120 -0.96 -11.96 16.03
CA GLN A 120 0.35 -12.56 15.86
C GLN A 120 1.06 -11.89 14.68
N ALA A 121 2.20 -11.25 14.96
CA ALA A 121 3.08 -10.74 13.93
C ALA A 121 3.55 -11.89 13.02
N ALA A 122 3.71 -11.61 11.71
CA ALA A 122 4.32 -12.57 10.81
C ALA A 122 5.76 -12.86 11.23
N THR A 123 6.18 -14.13 11.18
CA THR A 123 7.57 -14.53 11.42
C THR A 123 8.49 -13.76 10.48
N GLU A 124 9.43 -13.02 11.06
CA GLU A 124 10.46 -12.28 10.32
C GLU A 124 11.45 -13.20 9.61
N LEU A 125 12.01 -12.71 8.52
CA LEU A 125 13.16 -13.32 7.87
C LEU A 125 14.37 -13.19 8.80
N ALA A 126 15.09 -14.27 9.07
CA ALA A 126 16.29 -14.26 9.87
C ALA A 126 17.51 -13.76 9.06
N PRO A 127 18.56 -13.22 9.72
CA PRO A 127 19.75 -12.74 9.04
C PRO A 127 20.46 -13.83 8.23
N TRP A 128 20.58 -15.04 8.77
CA TRP A 128 21.17 -16.17 8.05
C TRP A 128 20.37 -16.55 6.80
N GLU A 129 19.03 -16.49 6.88
CA GLU A 129 18.16 -16.76 5.72
C GLU A 129 18.47 -15.74 4.63
N PHE A 130 18.48 -14.44 4.94
CA PHE A 130 18.76 -13.38 3.96
C PHE A 130 20.12 -13.53 3.28
N VAL A 131 21.18 -13.87 4.03
CA VAL A 131 22.52 -14.13 3.47
C VAL A 131 22.46 -15.31 2.51
N ASN A 132 21.80 -16.40 2.91
CA ASN A 132 21.67 -17.60 2.11
C ASN A 132 20.81 -17.36 0.85
N LEU A 133 19.77 -16.52 0.90
CA LEU A 133 19.02 -16.11 -0.30
C LEU A 133 19.95 -15.48 -1.35
N LEU A 134 20.86 -14.60 -0.92
CA LEU A 134 21.83 -13.95 -1.81
C LEU A 134 22.86 -14.94 -2.37
N ARG A 135 23.34 -15.90 -1.56
CA ARG A 135 24.30 -16.92 -2.02
C ARG A 135 23.69 -17.91 -3.01
N VAL A 136 22.44 -18.31 -2.78
CA VAL A 136 21.68 -19.12 -3.74
C VAL A 136 21.48 -18.33 -5.03
N ALA A 137 21.11 -17.05 -4.95
CA ALA A 137 21.01 -16.19 -6.14
C ALA A 137 22.36 -16.03 -6.87
N GLU A 138 23.48 -15.90 -6.16
CA GLU A 138 24.82 -15.75 -6.73
C GLU A 138 25.24 -16.98 -7.56
N THR A 139 24.84 -18.17 -7.13
CA THR A 139 25.19 -19.46 -7.77
C THR A 139 24.15 -19.93 -8.80
N ALA A 140 22.93 -19.40 -8.75
CA ALA A 140 21.88 -19.71 -9.71
C ALA A 140 22.19 -19.14 -11.11
N THR A 141 21.62 -19.78 -12.13
CA THR A 141 21.76 -19.41 -13.55
C THR A 141 20.40 -19.22 -14.23
N GLY A 142 20.40 -18.52 -15.37
CA GLY A 142 19.20 -18.31 -16.18
C GLY A 142 18.06 -17.61 -15.44
N THR A 143 16.81 -18.00 -15.72
CA THR A 143 15.61 -17.42 -15.12
C THR A 143 15.62 -17.51 -13.58
N ARG A 144 16.10 -18.62 -13.02
CA ARG A 144 16.16 -18.82 -11.56
C ARG A 144 16.96 -17.72 -10.89
N ARG A 145 18.12 -17.36 -11.46
CA ARG A 145 18.98 -16.28 -10.94
C ARG A 145 18.19 -14.98 -10.82
N ILE A 146 17.50 -14.59 -11.88
CA ILE A 146 16.73 -13.34 -11.94
C ILE A 146 15.63 -13.35 -10.87
N LEU A 147 14.85 -14.42 -10.80
CA LEU A 147 13.75 -14.53 -9.84
C LEU A 147 14.25 -14.55 -8.38
N PHE A 148 15.38 -15.21 -8.11
CA PHE A 148 15.97 -15.24 -6.78
C PHE A 148 16.54 -13.89 -6.37
N MET A 149 17.21 -13.18 -7.29
CA MET A 149 17.63 -11.79 -7.09
C MET A 149 16.42 -10.89 -6.83
N MET A 150 15.32 -11.07 -7.54
CA MET A 150 14.06 -10.34 -7.31
C MET A 150 13.47 -10.63 -5.92
N CYS A 151 13.52 -11.86 -5.42
CA CYS A 151 13.11 -12.17 -4.04
C CYS A 151 14.00 -11.48 -2.99
N ALA A 152 15.32 -11.50 -3.18
CA ALA A 152 16.27 -10.81 -2.30
C ALA A 152 16.07 -9.29 -2.35
N PHE A 153 15.81 -8.73 -3.53
CA PHE A 153 15.41 -7.35 -3.73
C PHE A 153 14.18 -6.99 -2.90
N VAL A 154 13.11 -7.79 -2.96
CA VAL A 154 11.88 -7.57 -2.18
C VAL A 154 12.15 -7.52 -0.67
N ALA A 155 13.03 -8.39 -0.15
CA ALA A 155 13.44 -8.37 1.26
C ALA A 155 14.22 -7.10 1.64
N SER A 156 14.97 -6.52 0.70
CA SER A 156 15.82 -5.34 0.92
C SER A 156 15.10 -3.99 0.79
N VAL A 157 13.86 -3.92 0.30
CA VAL A 157 13.21 -2.62 0.01
C VAL A 157 12.11 -2.23 1.00
N CYS A 158 11.58 -3.19 1.76
CA CYS A 158 10.49 -2.96 2.74
C CYS A 158 9.19 -2.40 2.10
N ILE A 159 8.89 -2.76 0.84
CA ILE A 159 7.69 -2.31 0.11
C ILE A 159 6.58 -3.39 0.15
N ARG A 160 5.31 -2.98 0.10
CA ARG A 160 4.16 -3.90 0.02
C ARG A 160 4.07 -4.52 -1.37
N TRP A 161 3.59 -5.76 -1.47
CA TRP A 161 3.44 -6.45 -2.75
C TRP A 161 2.68 -5.63 -3.80
N GLU A 162 1.52 -5.10 -3.40
CA GLU A 162 0.67 -4.32 -4.31
C GLU A 162 1.34 -3.01 -4.74
N HIS A 163 2.24 -2.47 -3.90
CA HIS A 163 2.99 -1.26 -4.23
C HIS A 163 4.15 -1.59 -5.18
N LEU A 164 4.82 -2.74 -5.02
CA LEU A 164 5.84 -3.22 -5.96
C LEU A 164 5.26 -3.42 -7.36
N GLN A 165 4.08 -4.04 -7.45
CA GLN A 165 3.41 -4.34 -8.73
C GLN A 165 2.72 -3.13 -9.39
N ARG A 166 2.82 -1.95 -8.79
CA ARG A 166 2.40 -0.66 -9.39
C ARG A 166 3.50 0.39 -9.33
N SER A 167 4.73 -0.07 -9.12
CA SER A 167 5.91 0.76 -9.17
C SER A 167 6.65 0.52 -10.46
N LYS A 168 7.37 1.54 -10.92
CA LYS A 168 8.34 1.43 -12.00
C LYS A 168 9.60 2.18 -11.60
N ARG A 169 10.70 1.88 -12.27
CA ARG A 169 11.94 2.63 -12.10
C ARG A 169 11.73 4.07 -12.59
N LYS A 170 12.31 5.04 -11.87
CA LYS A 170 12.32 6.43 -12.30
C LYS A 170 13.30 6.58 -13.48
N PRO A 171 12.87 7.12 -14.63
CA PRO A 171 13.76 7.33 -15.77
C PRO A 171 14.78 8.43 -15.47
N GLY A 172 15.94 8.36 -16.11
CA GLY A 172 16.96 9.43 -16.07
C GLY A 172 17.77 9.55 -14.77
N THR A 173 17.61 8.64 -13.81
CA THR A 173 18.43 8.60 -12.58
C THR A 173 19.35 7.39 -12.58
N GLU A 174 20.66 7.55 -12.43
CA GLU A 174 21.59 6.41 -12.21
C GLU A 174 21.33 5.67 -10.88
N GLU A 175 20.74 6.39 -9.94
CA GLU A 175 20.39 5.89 -8.62
C GLU A 175 19.14 5.00 -8.67
N PRO A 176 19.00 4.04 -7.72
CA PRO A 176 17.93 3.06 -7.71
C PRO A 176 16.62 3.63 -7.12
N PHE A 177 16.09 4.65 -7.78
CA PHE A 177 14.81 5.30 -7.45
C PHE A 177 13.66 4.71 -8.25
N PHE A 178 12.53 4.60 -7.58
CA PHE A 178 11.30 4.02 -8.12
C PHE A 178 10.13 4.93 -7.76
N GLU A 179 9.16 5.01 -8.65
CA GLU A 179 7.91 5.72 -8.42
C GLU A 179 6.76 4.71 -8.31
N CYS A 180 5.93 4.85 -7.29
CA CYS A 180 4.72 4.07 -7.09
C CYS A 180 3.52 4.91 -7.53
N ALA A 181 2.72 4.40 -8.48
CA ALA A 181 1.60 5.15 -9.06
C ALA A 181 0.50 5.51 -8.04
N GLN A 182 0.41 4.76 -6.94
CA GLN A 182 -0.60 4.99 -5.90
C GLN A 182 -0.01 4.84 -4.50
N GLY A 183 -0.49 5.64 -3.55
CA GLY A 183 -0.17 5.57 -2.14
C GLY A 183 -1.05 4.62 -1.33
N LYS A 184 -0.81 4.56 -0.01
CA LYS A 184 -1.60 3.74 0.93
C LYS A 184 -2.98 4.37 1.22
N ARG A 185 -3.01 5.67 1.51
CA ARG A 185 -4.21 6.39 1.95
C ARG A 185 -4.79 7.23 0.83
N ARG A 186 -6.10 7.43 0.86
CA ARG A 186 -6.74 8.48 0.05
C ARG A 186 -6.47 9.82 0.73
N VAL A 187 -6.09 10.82 -0.05
CA VAL A 187 -6.01 12.23 0.33
C VAL A 187 -6.90 12.96 -0.65
N GLN A 188 -7.96 13.60 -0.16
CA GLN A 188 -8.96 14.30 -1.00
C GLN A 188 -9.52 13.41 -2.13
N GLY A 189 -9.86 12.16 -1.80
CA GLY A 189 -10.45 11.20 -2.75
C GLY A 189 -9.45 10.46 -3.66
N ALA A 190 -8.24 10.98 -3.87
CA ALA A 190 -7.20 10.33 -4.68
C ALA A 190 -6.18 9.58 -3.82
N ARG A 191 -5.50 8.55 -4.35
CA ARG A 191 -4.36 7.91 -3.69
C ARG A 191 -3.07 8.42 -4.34
N PRO A 192 -2.48 9.55 -3.88
CA PRO A 192 -1.32 10.14 -4.53
C PRO A 192 -0.16 9.14 -4.59
N GLY A 193 0.55 9.13 -5.72
CA GLY A 193 1.78 8.34 -5.87
C GLY A 193 2.88 8.78 -4.91
N TYR A 194 3.92 7.97 -4.79
CA TYR A 194 5.07 8.28 -3.96
C TYR A 194 6.36 7.63 -4.48
N ASP A 195 7.49 8.29 -4.23
CA ASP A 195 8.81 7.78 -4.59
C ASP A 195 9.40 6.93 -3.47
N TRP A 196 10.22 5.95 -3.85
CA TRP A 196 10.99 5.12 -2.93
C TRP A 196 12.30 4.67 -3.58
N ALA A 197 13.26 4.20 -2.78
CA ALA A 197 14.56 3.78 -3.27
C ALA A 197 15.02 2.46 -2.65
N MET A 198 15.84 1.74 -3.40
CA MET A 198 16.48 0.49 -3.00
C MET A 198 17.85 0.75 -2.36
N PRO A 199 18.19 0.06 -1.25
CA PRO A 199 19.52 0.17 -0.67
C PRO A 199 20.60 -0.50 -1.51
N ALA A 200 21.86 -0.16 -1.25
CA ALA A 200 22.97 -0.91 -1.78
C ALA A 200 23.03 -2.31 -1.16
N VAL A 201 22.84 -3.35 -1.98
CA VAL A 201 22.93 -4.76 -1.57
C VAL A 201 24.03 -5.46 -2.36
N ARG A 202 25.15 -5.74 -1.69
CA ARG A 202 26.32 -6.39 -2.26
C ARG A 202 26.77 -7.53 -1.37
N LEU A 203 27.02 -8.69 -1.95
CA LEU A 203 27.60 -9.85 -1.28
C LEU A 203 28.52 -10.57 -2.27
N GLY A 204 29.83 -10.65 -1.96
CA GLY A 204 30.78 -11.25 -2.89
C GLY A 204 30.82 -10.49 -4.22
N ALA A 205 30.60 -11.20 -5.33
CA ALA A 205 30.55 -10.60 -6.66
C ALA A 205 29.16 -10.08 -7.05
N LEU A 206 28.12 -10.47 -6.29
CA LEU A 206 26.73 -10.10 -6.53
C LEU A 206 26.46 -8.65 -6.09
N ASP A 207 25.96 -7.83 -7.02
CA ASP A 207 25.38 -6.51 -6.77
C ASP A 207 23.95 -6.50 -7.31
N LEU A 208 22.95 -6.54 -6.42
CA LEU A 208 21.55 -6.67 -6.85
C LEU A 208 21.10 -5.53 -7.77
N TRP A 209 21.56 -4.30 -7.54
CA TRP A 209 21.16 -3.18 -8.39
C TRP A 209 21.74 -3.32 -9.78
N ARG A 210 23.05 -3.58 -9.87
CA ARG A 210 23.75 -3.72 -11.15
C ARG A 210 23.14 -4.84 -12.01
N GLU A 211 22.78 -5.95 -11.39
CA GLU A 211 22.29 -7.15 -12.09
C GLU A 211 20.79 -7.04 -12.47
N LEU A 212 19.97 -6.36 -11.65
CA LEU A 212 18.53 -6.22 -11.92
C LEU A 212 18.17 -5.01 -12.77
N ARG A 213 19.01 -3.96 -12.77
CA ARG A 213 18.80 -2.73 -13.51
C ARG A 213 18.44 -2.93 -14.99
N PRO A 214 19.13 -3.78 -15.79
CA PRO A 214 18.80 -3.97 -17.21
C PRO A 214 17.33 -4.36 -17.43
N PHE A 215 16.75 -5.16 -16.54
CA PHE A 215 15.36 -5.61 -16.65
C PHE A 215 14.33 -4.50 -16.43
N TRP A 216 14.71 -3.41 -15.77
CA TRP A 216 13.84 -2.26 -15.55
C TRP A 216 14.13 -1.10 -16.52
N ASP A 217 15.32 -1.07 -17.13
CA ASP A 217 15.76 0.01 -18.03
C ASP A 217 15.39 -0.25 -19.50
N GLU A 218 15.42 -1.52 -19.94
CA GLU A 218 15.26 -1.89 -21.35
C GLU A 218 13.81 -1.83 -21.87
N GLU A 219 12.95 -1.02 -21.25
CA GLU A 219 11.49 -0.90 -21.52
C GLU A 219 10.69 -2.23 -21.43
N MET A 220 11.36 -3.34 -21.12
CA MET A 220 10.72 -4.65 -20.97
C MET A 220 9.61 -4.63 -19.92
N ILE A 221 9.74 -3.80 -18.89
CA ILE A 221 8.76 -3.66 -17.81
C ILE A 221 8.41 -2.19 -17.59
N SER A 222 7.17 -1.80 -17.92
CA SER A 222 6.76 -0.39 -17.95
C SER A 222 5.97 0.08 -16.72
N SER A 223 5.29 -0.82 -16.00
CA SER A 223 4.29 -0.44 -14.97
C SER A 223 4.33 -1.26 -13.67
N PHE A 224 5.24 -2.23 -13.60
CA PHE A 224 5.45 -3.09 -12.43
C PHE A 224 6.94 -3.41 -12.28
N LEU A 225 7.32 -4.20 -11.26
CA LEU A 225 8.74 -4.55 -11.03
C LEU A 225 9.05 -6.03 -11.09
N ILE A 226 8.07 -6.90 -10.82
CA ILE A 226 8.28 -8.35 -10.74
C ILE A 226 7.43 -9.02 -11.83
N PRO A 227 8.03 -9.46 -12.94
CA PRO A 227 7.32 -10.04 -14.08
C PRO A 227 6.78 -11.42 -13.77
N ALA A 228 5.69 -11.79 -14.43
CA ALA A 228 5.07 -13.09 -14.28
C ALA A 228 6.01 -14.20 -14.79
N VAL A 229 5.97 -15.36 -14.13
CA VAL A 229 6.62 -16.58 -14.62
C VAL A 229 5.55 -17.56 -15.03
N HIS A 230 5.72 -18.14 -16.20
CA HIS A 230 4.93 -19.26 -16.67
C HIS A 230 5.64 -20.54 -16.25
N LEU A 231 5.04 -21.25 -15.30
CA LEU A 231 5.46 -22.62 -14.98
C LEU A 231 4.63 -23.56 -15.84
N LEU A 232 5.29 -24.43 -16.58
CA LEU A 232 4.59 -25.49 -17.30
C LEU A 232 3.92 -26.45 -16.31
N PRO A 233 2.83 -27.15 -16.69
CA PRO A 233 2.17 -28.12 -15.81
C PRO A 233 3.12 -29.20 -15.27
N GLU A 234 4.18 -29.52 -16.00
CA GLU A 234 5.21 -30.49 -15.62
C GLU A 234 6.24 -29.91 -14.63
N GLU A 235 6.32 -28.58 -14.50
CA GLU A 235 7.24 -27.84 -13.63
C GLU A 235 6.62 -27.48 -12.27
N PHE A 236 5.63 -28.26 -11.81
CA PHE A 236 4.95 -28.04 -10.53
C PHE A 236 5.99 -27.92 -9.38
N PHE A 237 6.14 -26.70 -8.86
CA PHE A 237 7.12 -26.33 -7.82
C PHE A 237 8.62 -26.41 -8.19
N ALA A 238 8.97 -26.69 -9.45
CA ALA A 238 10.35 -26.79 -9.91
C ALA A 238 10.67 -25.70 -10.94
N LEU A 239 11.08 -24.52 -10.46
CA LEU A 239 11.64 -23.49 -11.32
C LEU A 239 12.90 -24.02 -12.02
N THR A 240 12.92 -23.97 -13.34
CA THR A 240 14.09 -24.34 -14.15
C THR A 240 14.82 -23.09 -14.62
N SER A 241 16.10 -23.22 -14.99
CA SER A 241 16.87 -22.10 -15.54
C SER A 241 16.30 -21.58 -16.87
N SER A 242 15.40 -22.34 -17.50
CA SER A 242 14.72 -22.04 -18.77
C SER A 242 13.23 -21.69 -18.60
N SER A 243 12.69 -21.61 -17.38
CA SER A 243 11.28 -21.28 -17.19
C SER A 243 10.96 -19.92 -17.85
N PRO A 244 9.91 -19.82 -18.67
CA PRO A 244 9.60 -18.61 -19.41
C PRO A 244 9.09 -17.49 -18.49
N VAL A 245 9.67 -16.29 -18.67
CA VAL A 245 9.24 -15.06 -17.99
C VAL A 245 8.39 -14.23 -18.96
N ASN A 246 7.25 -13.77 -18.49
CA ASN A 246 6.40 -12.83 -19.20
C ASN A 246 6.62 -11.41 -18.65
N PHE A 247 7.34 -10.60 -19.41
CA PHE A 247 7.66 -9.21 -19.07
C PHE A 247 6.51 -8.23 -19.29
N GLU A 248 5.43 -8.64 -19.93
CA GLU A 248 4.25 -7.80 -20.18
C GLU A 248 3.24 -7.84 -19.04
N LYS A 249 3.33 -8.87 -18.18
CA LYS A 249 2.35 -9.12 -17.11
C LYS A 249 2.99 -9.10 -15.71
N PRO A 250 2.38 -8.43 -14.72
CA PRO A 250 2.84 -8.50 -13.34
C PRO A 250 2.64 -9.90 -12.76
N MET A 251 3.61 -10.37 -11.97
CA MET A 251 3.46 -11.63 -11.23
C MET A 251 2.30 -11.55 -10.24
N SER A 252 1.55 -12.64 -10.10
CA SER A 252 0.54 -12.76 -9.06
C SER A 252 1.21 -12.99 -7.69
N ARG A 253 0.55 -12.57 -6.61
CA ARG A 253 1.06 -12.79 -5.25
C ARG A 253 1.22 -14.27 -4.90
N PRO A 254 0.26 -15.18 -5.21
CA PRO A 254 0.42 -16.60 -4.95
C PRO A 254 1.63 -17.18 -5.67
N ARG A 255 1.82 -16.84 -6.96
CA ARG A 255 2.98 -17.29 -7.74
C ARG A 255 4.29 -16.81 -7.12
N PHE A 256 4.37 -15.56 -6.71
CA PHE A 256 5.55 -15.04 -6.00
C PHE A 256 5.84 -15.80 -4.71
N LEU A 257 4.81 -16.18 -3.95
CA LEU A 257 4.99 -16.96 -2.73
C LEU A 257 5.56 -18.35 -3.02
N GLU A 258 5.17 -18.99 -4.12
CA GLU A 258 5.76 -20.26 -4.55
C GLU A 258 7.25 -20.10 -4.85
N VAL A 259 7.63 -19.11 -5.67
CA VAL A 259 9.04 -18.78 -5.97
C VAL A 259 9.83 -18.53 -4.67
N MET A 260 9.30 -17.69 -3.79
CA MET A 260 9.91 -17.37 -2.50
C MET A 260 10.11 -18.60 -1.63
N ARG A 261 9.13 -19.52 -1.59
CA ARG A 261 9.20 -20.74 -0.79
C ARG A 261 10.21 -21.73 -1.33
N CYS A 262 10.28 -21.90 -2.65
CA CYS A 262 11.34 -22.71 -3.29
C CYS A 262 12.72 -22.16 -2.93
N LEU A 263 12.92 -20.85 -3.04
CA LEU A 263 14.18 -20.20 -2.67
C LEU A 263 14.52 -20.39 -1.18
N LEU A 264 13.55 -20.30 -0.27
CA LEU A 264 13.78 -20.53 1.16
C LEU A 264 14.24 -21.96 1.44
N VAL A 265 13.65 -22.95 0.76
CA VAL A 265 14.07 -24.35 0.87
C VAL A 265 15.51 -24.52 0.38
N GLU A 266 15.86 -23.94 -0.76
CA GLU A 266 17.24 -23.95 -1.28
C GLU A 266 18.22 -23.21 -0.36
N ALA A 267 17.75 -22.18 0.33
CA ALA A 267 18.53 -21.45 1.34
C ALA A 267 18.75 -22.24 2.64
N GLY A 268 18.15 -23.43 2.78
CA GLY A 268 18.29 -24.33 3.93
C GLY A 268 17.18 -24.22 4.97
N VAL A 269 16.08 -23.52 4.68
CA VAL A 269 14.90 -23.48 5.56
C VAL A 269 14.13 -24.79 5.44
N PRO A 270 13.71 -25.43 6.56
CA PRO A 270 12.89 -26.63 6.50
C PRO A 270 11.62 -26.43 5.68
N VAL A 271 11.26 -27.42 4.85
CA VAL A 271 10.13 -27.35 3.91
C VAL A 271 8.83 -26.93 4.61
N VAL A 272 8.53 -27.54 5.76
CA VAL A 272 7.30 -27.23 6.53
C VAL A 272 7.25 -25.76 6.94
N GLU A 273 8.38 -25.22 7.38
CA GLU A 273 8.48 -23.82 7.80
C GLU A 273 8.40 -22.87 6.60
N ALA A 274 9.11 -23.20 5.52
CA ALA A 274 9.08 -22.43 4.27
C ALA A 274 7.64 -22.29 3.75
N MET A 275 6.88 -23.39 3.69
CA MET A 275 5.49 -23.37 3.21
C MET A 275 4.55 -22.48 4.03
N GLN A 276 4.84 -22.29 5.32
CA GLN A 276 4.07 -21.40 6.19
C GLN A 276 4.48 -19.93 6.06
N ARG A 277 5.65 -19.63 5.48
CA ARG A 277 6.10 -18.25 5.29
C ARG A 277 5.15 -17.51 4.34
N LYS A 278 4.86 -16.27 4.72
CA LYS A 278 4.02 -15.30 4.00
C LYS A 278 4.88 -14.12 3.58
N PHE A 279 4.49 -13.41 2.52
CA PHE A 279 5.18 -12.23 1.98
C PHE A 279 5.72 -11.25 3.05
N ASN A 280 4.95 -11.03 4.12
CA ASN A 280 5.35 -10.10 5.18
C ASN A 280 6.64 -10.50 5.92
N CYS A 281 7.13 -11.74 5.83
CA CYS A 281 8.43 -12.12 6.39
C CYS A 281 9.57 -11.31 5.75
N LEU A 282 9.56 -11.16 4.42
CA LEU A 282 10.53 -10.37 3.66
C LEU A 282 10.44 -8.89 4.04
N ARG A 283 9.22 -8.34 4.11
CA ARG A 283 9.01 -6.92 4.42
C ARG A 283 9.41 -6.55 5.86
N ARG A 284 9.45 -7.52 6.77
CA ARG A 284 9.84 -7.30 8.17
C ARG A 284 11.35 -7.35 8.38
N PHE A 285 12.12 -7.84 7.43
CA PHE A 285 13.58 -7.99 7.56
C PHE A 285 14.28 -6.70 8.01
N LEU A 286 14.19 -5.62 7.22
CA LEU A 286 14.86 -4.36 7.56
C LEU A 286 14.30 -3.65 8.79
N PRO A 287 12.97 -3.60 9.02
CA PRO A 287 12.45 -3.04 10.26
C PRO A 287 12.91 -3.80 11.52
N THR A 288 12.96 -5.14 11.46
CA THR A 288 13.50 -5.95 12.56
C THR A 288 14.99 -5.66 12.76
N ALA A 289 15.77 -5.55 11.68
CA ALA A 289 17.17 -5.15 11.76
C ALA A 289 17.34 -3.77 12.40
N ALA A 290 16.53 -2.78 12.00
CA ALA A 290 16.59 -1.44 12.57
C ALA A 290 16.32 -1.42 14.08
N ASN A 291 15.38 -2.27 14.55
CA ASN A 291 15.09 -2.41 15.97
C ASN A 291 16.26 -3.06 16.74
N VAL A 292 16.82 -4.15 16.20
CA VAL A 292 17.94 -4.90 16.80
C VAL A 292 19.23 -4.07 16.83
N LEU A 293 19.44 -3.23 15.80
CA LEU A 293 20.57 -2.30 15.72
C LEU A 293 20.33 -0.98 16.47
N GLU A 294 19.25 -0.91 17.26
CA GLU A 294 18.90 0.23 18.10
C GLU A 294 18.89 1.57 17.35
N ILE A 295 18.46 1.56 16.09
CA ILE A 295 18.41 2.78 15.27
C ILE A 295 17.42 3.77 15.90
N PRO A 296 17.75 5.07 15.96
CA PRO A 296 16.83 6.10 16.46
C PRO A 296 15.47 6.05 15.76
N ASP A 297 14.39 6.31 16.49
CA ASP A 297 13.00 6.19 15.98
C ASP A 297 12.77 6.97 14.69
N ARG A 298 13.36 8.16 14.57
CA ARG A 298 13.32 8.99 13.36
C ARG A 298 13.79 8.22 12.12
N ASP A 299 14.92 7.53 12.22
CA ASP A 299 15.51 6.79 11.10
C ASP A 299 14.83 5.42 10.92
N ALA A 300 14.44 4.76 12.01
CA ALA A 300 13.67 3.53 11.95
C ALA A 300 12.34 3.70 11.20
N GLN A 301 11.67 4.85 11.36
CA GLN A 301 10.49 5.19 10.57
C GLN A 301 10.77 5.34 9.08
N ALA A 302 11.94 5.88 8.71
CA ALA A 302 12.33 6.10 7.32
C ALA A 302 12.51 4.77 6.55
N VAL A 303 12.73 3.64 7.22
CA VAL A 303 12.91 2.32 6.58
C VAL A 303 11.67 1.86 5.80
N GLY A 304 10.46 2.17 6.25
CA GLY A 304 9.24 1.73 5.54
C GLY A 304 8.04 2.64 5.69
N SER A 305 8.25 3.88 6.14
CA SER A 305 7.21 4.88 6.40
C SER A 305 6.10 4.32 7.31
N TRP A 306 6.51 3.65 8.39
CA TRP A 306 5.59 3.04 9.33
C TRP A 306 5.07 4.10 10.31
N ALA A 307 3.76 4.08 10.56
CA ALA A 307 3.15 4.92 11.61
C ALA A 307 3.53 4.43 13.02
N GLU A 308 3.79 3.13 13.15
CA GLU A 308 4.27 2.46 14.37
C GLU A 308 5.43 1.55 13.96
N VAL A 309 6.61 1.74 14.55
CA VAL A 309 7.79 0.93 14.23
C VAL A 309 7.51 -0.51 14.67
N PRO A 310 7.53 -1.49 13.75
CA PRO A 310 7.16 -2.86 14.08
C PRO A 310 8.17 -3.47 15.05
N GLN A 311 7.66 -4.11 16.08
CA GLN A 311 8.45 -4.86 17.05
C GLN A 311 8.88 -6.20 16.45
N GLY A 312 10.13 -6.59 16.69
CA GLY A 312 10.75 -7.85 16.23
C GLY A 312 12.18 -7.98 16.77
N GLY A 313 12.75 -9.19 16.72
CA GLY A 313 14.16 -9.42 17.10
C GLY A 313 14.44 -9.55 18.60
N MET A 314 13.47 -9.98 19.40
CA MET A 314 13.59 -10.24 20.86
C MET A 314 13.88 -9.02 21.76
N VAL A 315 13.88 -7.79 21.24
CA VAL A 315 14.05 -6.56 22.05
C VAL A 315 12.70 -6.12 22.63
N PRO A 316 12.51 -6.07 23.97
CA PRO A 316 11.21 -5.87 24.61
C PRO A 316 10.77 -4.39 24.75
N GLN A 317 11.31 -3.47 23.93
CA GLN A 317 10.96 -2.05 24.07
C GLN A 317 9.69 -1.69 23.27
N TRP A 318 8.65 -1.32 23.99
CA TRP A 318 7.55 -0.55 23.44
C TRP A 318 8.07 0.83 23.03
N ARG A 319 8.26 1.04 21.73
CA ARG A 319 8.51 2.37 21.16
C ARG A 319 7.17 3.06 20.94
N GLY A 320 6.99 4.25 21.49
CA GLY A 320 5.77 5.04 21.32
C GLY A 320 5.47 5.36 19.86
N LYS A 321 4.27 5.88 19.56
CA LYS A 321 3.95 6.41 18.23
C LYS A 321 4.91 7.56 17.91
N ALA A 322 5.94 7.30 17.12
CA ALA A 322 6.84 8.37 16.71
C ALA A 322 6.05 9.35 15.81
N ARG A 323 5.98 10.61 16.25
CA ARG A 323 5.33 11.69 15.49
C ARG A 323 6.27 12.11 14.36
N GLN A 324 5.89 11.85 13.12
CA GLN A 324 6.56 12.52 11.99
C GLN A 324 6.25 14.02 12.05
N LEU A 325 7.30 14.82 12.28
CA LEU A 325 7.27 16.28 12.17
C LEU A 325 6.69 16.69 10.80
N MET A 326 5.87 17.74 10.80
CA MET A 326 5.21 18.25 9.58
C MET A 326 6.23 18.74 8.54
N SER A 327 7.34 19.36 8.97
CA SER A 327 8.45 19.79 8.10
C SER A 327 9.00 18.63 7.26
N TYR A 328 9.22 17.49 7.90
CA TYR A 328 9.64 16.28 7.21
C TYR A 328 8.57 15.74 6.28
N ARG A 329 7.26 15.95 6.51
CA ARG A 329 6.21 15.47 5.59
C ARG A 329 6.30 16.08 4.19
N TYR A 330 6.97 17.22 4.03
CA TYR A 330 7.09 17.93 2.76
C TYR A 330 8.52 18.00 2.21
N ALA A 331 9.52 17.48 2.93
CA ALA A 331 10.92 17.47 2.46
C ALA A 331 11.12 16.49 1.28
N GLY A 332 11.71 16.99 0.18
CA GLY A 332 12.08 16.19 -1.00
C GLY A 332 13.15 15.11 -0.74
N ALA A 333 13.86 15.18 0.39
CA ALA A 333 14.97 14.29 0.74
C ALA A 333 14.56 12.97 1.44
N LYS A 334 13.27 12.72 1.69
CA LYS A 334 12.80 11.50 2.39
C LYS A 334 13.27 10.22 1.74
N THR A 335 13.19 10.16 0.41
CA THR A 335 13.51 8.94 -0.33
C THR A 335 15.00 8.63 -0.23
N SER A 336 15.85 9.65 -0.37
CA SER A 336 17.30 9.54 -0.20
C SER A 336 17.66 9.15 1.24
N ARG A 337 17.03 9.75 2.27
CA ARG A 337 17.27 9.35 3.67
C ARG A 337 16.84 7.90 3.92
N SER A 338 15.69 7.47 3.40
CA SER A 338 15.24 6.07 3.47
C SER A 338 16.29 5.14 2.86
N GLN A 339 16.81 5.48 1.68
CA GLN A 339 17.85 4.71 1.01
C GLN A 339 19.14 4.62 1.84
N GLN A 340 19.60 5.75 2.39
CA GLN A 340 20.81 5.82 3.22
C GLN A 340 20.69 4.95 4.47
N VAL A 341 19.56 5.07 5.20
CA VAL A 341 19.32 4.27 6.42
C VAL A 341 19.28 2.78 6.10
N LYS A 342 18.56 2.37 5.05
CA LYS A 342 18.52 0.96 4.63
C LYS A 342 19.89 0.44 4.20
N SER A 343 20.67 1.25 3.47
CA SER A 343 22.02 0.87 3.03
C SER A 343 22.97 0.74 4.22
N TRP A 344 22.85 1.62 5.22
CA TRP A 344 23.60 1.53 6.47
C TRP A 344 23.27 0.26 7.24
N ILE A 345 21.97 -0.09 7.38
CA ILE A 345 21.53 -1.34 8.02
C ILE A 345 22.22 -2.55 7.37
N ILE A 346 22.14 -2.64 6.04
CA ILE A 346 22.71 -3.76 5.29
C ILE A 346 24.23 -3.82 5.45
N ALA A 347 24.92 -2.69 5.32
CA ALA A 347 26.36 -2.60 5.52
C ALA A 347 26.76 -3.02 6.94
N ARG A 348 25.99 -2.61 7.95
CA ARG A 348 26.22 -2.99 9.35
C ARG A 348 26.02 -4.49 9.56
N LEU A 349 24.98 -5.09 8.99
CA LEU A 349 24.78 -6.54 9.04
C LEU A 349 25.97 -7.32 8.45
N TRP A 350 26.57 -6.83 7.37
CA TRP A 350 27.79 -7.45 6.80
C TRP A 350 29.00 -7.35 7.73
N GLN A 351 29.20 -6.20 8.38
CA GLN A 351 30.25 -6.04 9.39
C GLN A 351 30.07 -7.02 10.54
N LEU A 352 28.84 -7.13 11.07
CA LEU A 352 28.52 -8.02 12.18
C LEU A 352 28.65 -9.50 11.79
N LEU A 353 28.25 -9.87 10.58
CA LEU A 353 28.47 -11.23 10.06
C LEU A 353 29.96 -11.57 10.02
N LYS A 354 30.80 -10.68 9.48
CA LYS A 354 32.25 -10.89 9.40
C LYS A 354 32.86 -11.03 10.80
N ALA A 355 32.47 -10.17 11.74
CA ALA A 355 32.93 -10.25 13.12
C ALA A 355 32.48 -11.56 13.79
N ALA A 356 31.24 -12.00 13.57
CA ALA A 356 30.70 -13.23 14.15
C ALA A 356 31.40 -14.47 13.59
N GLN A 357 31.78 -14.46 12.31
CA GLN A 357 32.60 -15.50 11.70
C GLN A 357 34.01 -15.54 12.29
N GLN A 358 34.65 -14.38 12.49
CA GLN A 358 35.98 -14.29 13.10
C GLN A 358 35.99 -14.79 14.55
N GLN A 359 34.88 -14.62 15.27
CA GLN A 359 34.69 -15.13 16.63
C GLN A 359 34.22 -16.60 16.69
N GLY A 360 34.07 -17.27 15.55
CA GLY A 360 33.60 -18.66 15.49
C GLY A 360 32.13 -18.87 15.90
N LYS A 361 31.34 -17.79 16.03
CA LYS A 361 29.92 -17.86 16.40
C LYS A 361 29.02 -18.29 15.26
N VAL A 362 29.48 -18.11 14.01
CA VAL A 362 28.72 -18.43 12.80
C VAL A 362 29.46 -19.50 12.00
N ALA A 363 28.84 -20.66 11.87
CA ALA A 363 29.35 -21.75 11.04
C ALA A 363 28.93 -21.54 9.57
N VAL A 364 29.90 -21.77 8.68
CA VAL A 364 29.70 -21.78 7.22
C VAL A 364 29.89 -23.21 6.73
N SER A 365 28.96 -23.72 5.92
CA SER A 365 29.05 -25.03 5.29
C SER A 365 30.18 -25.08 4.24
N SER A 366 30.52 -26.28 3.79
CA SER A 366 31.44 -26.51 2.67
C SER A 366 30.98 -25.86 1.36
N THR A 367 29.66 -25.73 1.16
CA THR A 367 29.04 -25.02 0.03
C THR A 367 29.05 -23.50 0.19
N GLY A 368 29.69 -22.99 1.24
CA GLY A 368 29.74 -21.57 1.53
C GLY A 368 28.41 -21.01 2.01
N MET A 369 27.46 -21.80 2.51
CA MET A 369 26.17 -21.33 3.07
C MET A 369 26.26 -21.18 4.59
N LEU A 370 25.47 -20.28 5.19
CA LEU A 370 25.38 -20.23 6.65
C LEU A 370 24.55 -21.40 7.16
N ALA A 371 24.99 -22.07 8.24
CA ALA A 371 24.23 -23.15 8.86
C ALA A 371 22.88 -22.61 9.38
N PRO A 372 21.77 -23.35 9.25
CA PRO A 372 20.46 -22.91 9.77
C PRO A 372 20.54 -22.51 11.24
N GLY A 373 20.03 -21.32 11.58
CA GLY A 373 20.04 -20.80 12.94
C GLY A 373 21.40 -20.30 13.45
N SER A 374 22.46 -20.26 12.63
CA SER A 374 23.80 -19.80 13.07
C SER A 374 23.90 -18.28 13.25
N PHE A 375 23.22 -17.50 12.41
CA PHE A 375 23.24 -16.03 12.46
C PHE A 375 21.80 -15.51 12.65
N THR A 376 21.34 -15.51 13.90
CA THR A 376 19.99 -15.08 14.29
C THR A 376 19.96 -13.61 14.71
N TRP A 377 18.77 -13.05 14.92
CA TRP A 377 18.62 -11.70 15.47
C TRP A 377 19.25 -11.55 16.86
N ALA A 378 19.24 -12.59 17.69
CA ALA A 378 19.90 -12.59 18.98
C ALA A 378 21.43 -12.47 18.84
N VAL A 379 22.02 -13.22 17.89
CA VAL A 379 23.45 -13.11 17.56
C VAL A 379 23.75 -11.72 17.01
N VAL A 380 22.91 -11.16 16.14
CA VAL A 380 23.09 -9.79 15.64
C VAL A 380 23.09 -8.77 16.78
N ALA A 381 22.16 -8.87 17.73
CA ALA A 381 22.10 -7.98 18.90
C ALA A 381 23.38 -8.07 19.75
N GLU A 382 23.81 -9.30 20.08
CA GLU A 382 25.03 -9.54 20.85
C GLU A 382 26.28 -8.99 20.14
N MET A 383 26.39 -9.23 18.83
CA MET A 383 27.50 -8.73 18.03
C MET A 383 27.45 -7.21 17.89
N HIS A 384 26.27 -6.61 17.81
CA HIS A 384 26.11 -5.16 17.73
C HIS A 384 26.64 -4.47 18.99
N ALA A 385 26.36 -5.02 20.17
CA ALA A 385 26.82 -4.50 21.46
C ALA A 385 28.35 -4.57 21.63
N THR A 386 29.00 -5.56 21.01
CA THR A 386 30.43 -5.85 21.20
C THR A 386 31.33 -5.36 20.06
N THR A 387 30.76 -5.11 18.87
CA THR A 387 31.53 -4.70 17.69
C THR A 387 31.51 -3.18 17.56
N PRO A 388 32.66 -2.48 17.54
CA PRO A 388 32.70 -1.03 17.34
C PRO A 388 32.00 -0.59 16.06
N MET A 389 31.38 0.59 16.09
CA MET A 389 30.68 1.16 14.95
C MET A 389 31.66 1.90 14.05
N VAL A 390 31.91 1.39 12.84
CA VAL A 390 32.89 1.95 11.91
C VAL A 390 32.36 3.20 11.18
N ARG A 391 31.04 3.35 11.09
CA ARG A 391 30.39 4.47 10.39
C ARG A 391 29.13 4.87 11.12
N THR A 392 29.07 6.11 11.60
CA THR A 392 27.83 6.73 12.08
C THR A 392 26.92 7.05 10.90
N LEU A 393 25.61 6.84 11.06
CA LEU A 393 24.64 7.50 10.19
C LEU A 393 24.93 9.00 10.30
N ASP A 394 25.18 9.68 9.18
CA ASP A 394 25.43 11.12 9.18
C ASP A 394 24.28 11.78 9.96
N GLN A 395 24.64 12.36 11.11
CA GLN A 395 23.73 13.15 11.92
C GLN A 395 23.61 14.48 11.20
N GLU A 396 22.44 14.76 10.62
CA GLU A 396 22.09 16.15 10.33
C GLU A 396 22.21 16.94 11.64
N PRO A 397 22.74 18.18 11.61
CA PRO A 397 22.90 18.98 12.81
C PRO A 397 21.57 19.10 13.55
N PRO A 398 21.58 19.12 14.91
CA PRO A 398 20.36 19.30 15.68
C PRO A 398 19.71 20.62 15.26
N GLU A 399 18.49 20.53 14.69
CA GLU A 399 17.67 21.72 14.51
C GLU A 399 17.39 22.33 15.89
N PRO A 400 17.40 23.67 16.00
CA PRO A 400 17.17 24.34 17.28
C PRO A 400 15.81 23.92 17.83
N GLU A 401 15.78 23.51 19.09
CA GLU A 401 14.55 23.26 19.83
C GLU A 401 13.65 24.50 19.73
N GLU A 402 12.57 24.42 18.96
CA GLU A 402 11.46 25.35 19.11
C GLU A 402 10.91 25.16 20.53
N LYS A 403 11.36 26.01 21.44
CA LYS A 403 10.73 26.19 22.74
C LYS A 403 9.25 26.44 22.47
N ALA A 404 8.42 25.52 22.94
CA ALA A 404 6.99 25.70 23.01
C ALA A 404 6.70 26.99 23.80
N THR A 405 6.47 28.09 23.08
CA THR A 405 5.89 29.29 23.67
C THR A 405 4.44 28.95 23.99
N GLY A 406 4.16 28.80 25.28
CA GLY A 406 2.82 28.69 25.81
C GLY A 406 1.99 29.89 25.33
N LEU A 407 0.98 29.60 24.53
CA LEU A 407 -0.17 30.47 24.35
C LEU A 407 -1.38 29.68 24.85
N GLU A 408 -2.06 30.33 25.78
CA GLU A 408 -3.15 29.81 26.58
C GLU A 408 -4.28 29.27 25.70
N GLN A 409 -4.70 28.03 25.98
CA GLN A 409 -5.91 27.44 25.44
C GLN A 409 -7.12 28.10 26.12
N GLU A 410 -7.81 28.99 25.41
CA GLU A 410 -9.22 29.21 25.68
C GLU A 410 -10.04 28.09 25.04
N GLY A 411 -10.89 27.47 25.85
CA GLY A 411 -11.59 26.24 25.55
C GLY A 411 -12.66 26.38 24.47
N ILE A 412 -12.59 25.49 23.50
CA ILE A 412 -13.76 25.05 22.74
C ILE A 412 -13.89 23.55 22.99
N VAL A 413 -15.03 23.18 23.57
CA VAL A 413 -15.42 21.80 23.88
C VAL A 413 -15.58 21.05 22.56
N GLU A 414 -14.57 20.26 22.17
CA GLU A 414 -14.69 19.28 21.09
C GLU A 414 -15.37 18.02 21.61
N GLU A 415 -16.61 17.85 21.17
CA GLU A 415 -17.42 16.65 21.32
C GLU A 415 -16.74 15.47 20.62
N GLN A 416 -16.49 14.40 21.38
CA GLN A 416 -15.81 13.19 20.92
C GLN A 416 -16.67 12.43 19.90
N ALA A 417 -16.37 12.57 18.61
CA ALA A 417 -16.78 11.63 17.57
C ALA A 417 -15.59 10.74 17.18
N GLU A 418 -15.44 9.62 17.90
CA GLU A 418 -14.51 8.55 17.52
C GLU A 418 -15.00 7.80 16.27
N GLU A 419 -14.64 8.27 15.07
CA GLU A 419 -14.64 7.43 13.86
C GLU A 419 -13.24 6.84 13.62
N LYS A 420 -12.99 5.69 14.25
CA LYS A 420 -11.84 4.82 13.93
C LYS A 420 -12.14 4.03 12.66
N ASP A 421 -11.78 4.59 11.51
CA ASP A 421 -11.74 3.88 10.23
C ASP A 421 -10.69 2.76 10.23
N ASN A 422 -11.15 1.54 10.51
CA ASN A 422 -10.38 0.31 10.54
C ASN A 422 -10.67 -0.54 9.28
N GLU A 423 -10.17 -0.13 8.10
CA GLU A 423 -10.15 -1.01 6.93
C GLU A 423 -8.94 -1.95 6.97
N ALA A 424 -9.14 -3.13 7.56
CA ALA A 424 -8.35 -4.32 7.29
C ALA A 424 -8.96 -5.03 6.06
N ALA A 425 -8.30 -4.91 4.90
CA ALA A 425 -8.72 -5.62 3.69
C ALA A 425 -8.32 -7.11 3.77
N PRO A 426 -9.26 -8.06 3.57
CA PRO A 426 -8.92 -9.45 3.30
C PRO A 426 -8.52 -9.60 1.82
N THR A 427 -7.44 -10.34 1.59
CA THR A 427 -6.99 -10.83 0.29
C THR A 427 -7.70 -12.14 -0.04
N ASP A 428 -8.38 -12.25 -1.19
CA ASP A 428 -8.07 -13.35 -2.12
C ASP A 428 -8.72 -13.27 -3.53
N SER A 429 -7.93 -13.84 -4.45
CA SER A 429 -8.20 -14.63 -5.67
C SER A 429 -9.10 -14.20 -6.83
N SER A 430 -8.61 -14.55 -8.03
CA SER A 430 -9.28 -14.74 -9.34
C SER A 430 -9.82 -13.46 -10.03
N SER A 431 -9.95 -13.35 -11.35
CA SER A 431 -9.30 -13.73 -12.63
C SER A 431 -10.21 -13.07 -13.71
N GLU A 432 -9.85 -13.11 -15.00
CA GLU A 432 -10.65 -12.65 -16.17
C GLU A 432 -10.36 -11.20 -16.59
N GLU A 433 -9.72 -11.00 -17.75
CA GLU A 433 -10.24 -11.07 -19.13
C GLU A 433 -11.05 -9.83 -19.53
N SER A 434 -10.57 -9.24 -20.62
CA SER A 434 -10.75 -7.90 -21.12
C SER A 434 -11.87 -7.85 -22.16
N ILE A 435 -12.77 -6.86 -22.08
CA ILE A 435 -13.59 -6.43 -23.22
C ILE A 435 -13.74 -4.88 -23.19
N ASP A 436 -13.65 -4.32 -24.40
CA ASP A 436 -13.48 -2.95 -24.83
C ASP A 436 -14.66 -1.96 -24.65
N ARG A 437 -14.31 -0.67 -24.76
CA ARG A 437 -15.17 0.53 -24.90
C ARG A 437 -15.73 0.71 -26.32
N PRO A 438 -16.84 1.46 -26.48
CA PRO A 438 -16.84 2.72 -27.28
C PRO A 438 -17.65 3.88 -26.63
N SER A 439 -17.14 5.13 -26.56
CA SER A 439 -17.35 6.35 -27.42
C SER A 439 -18.79 6.94 -27.37
N GLU A 440 -19.06 8.11 -26.77
CA GLU A 440 -18.96 9.53 -27.23
C GLU A 440 -20.34 10.15 -27.55
N ALA A 441 -20.38 11.51 -27.51
CA ALA A 441 -21.46 12.48 -27.81
C ALA A 441 -22.31 12.99 -26.63
N GLU A 442 -22.67 14.28 -26.47
CA GLU A 442 -22.36 15.59 -27.08
C GLU A 442 -23.01 16.64 -26.13
N ALA A 443 -22.48 17.86 -25.99
CA ALA A 443 -23.01 18.91 -25.11
C ALA A 443 -23.19 20.23 -25.88
N GLU A 444 -24.30 20.95 -25.61
CA GLU A 444 -24.62 22.26 -26.21
C GLU A 444 -24.24 23.48 -25.33
N PRO A 445 -24.04 24.69 -25.91
CA PRO A 445 -23.15 25.74 -25.40
C PRO A 445 -23.83 26.92 -24.67
N PHE A 446 -23.03 27.72 -23.97
CA PHE A 446 -23.42 28.82 -23.07
C PHE A 446 -23.16 30.22 -23.69
N ASP A 447 -24.14 31.11 -23.62
CA ASP A 447 -24.14 32.49 -24.14
C ASP A 447 -23.50 33.50 -23.16
N ALA A 448 -22.26 33.91 -23.40
CA ALA A 448 -21.70 35.18 -22.91
C ALA A 448 -20.62 35.69 -23.88
N PRO A 449 -20.51 37.01 -24.15
CA PRO A 449 -19.54 37.53 -25.10
C PRO A 449 -18.10 37.28 -24.60
N VAL A 450 -17.40 36.39 -25.33
CA VAL A 450 -16.11 35.75 -24.99
C VAL A 450 -14.94 36.74 -24.82
N GLU A 451 -15.09 37.99 -25.27
CA GLU A 451 -14.01 38.97 -25.40
C GLU A 451 -13.64 39.72 -24.10
N SER A 452 -14.32 39.49 -22.97
CA SER A 452 -14.02 40.19 -21.69
C SER A 452 -13.71 39.28 -20.49
N LEU A 453 -13.56 37.98 -20.71
CA LEU A 453 -13.30 37.03 -19.64
C LEU A 453 -11.84 37.10 -19.19
N THR A 454 -11.63 37.57 -17.96
CA THR A 454 -10.31 37.53 -17.32
C THR A 454 -10.05 36.13 -16.75
N TRP A 455 -8.83 35.62 -16.91
CA TRP A 455 -8.44 34.29 -16.45
C TRP A 455 -7.05 34.29 -15.82
N PHE A 456 -6.77 33.25 -15.05
CA PHE A 456 -5.45 33.01 -14.47
C PHE A 456 -5.09 31.53 -14.43
N LYS A 457 -3.81 31.18 -14.56
CA LYS A 457 -3.32 29.80 -14.65
C LYS A 457 -2.81 29.31 -13.31
N GLN A 458 -3.37 28.20 -12.83
CA GLN A 458 -2.91 27.48 -11.64
C GLN A 458 -2.44 26.08 -12.03
N GLY A 459 -1.12 25.85 -11.92
CA GLY A 459 -0.51 24.61 -12.43
C GLY A 459 -0.65 24.51 -13.96
N LYS A 460 -1.30 23.44 -14.44
CA LYS A 460 -1.49 23.22 -15.89
C LYS A 460 -2.78 23.78 -16.45
N LYS A 461 -3.70 24.28 -15.61
CA LYS A 461 -5.05 24.67 -16.03
C LYS A 461 -5.29 26.16 -15.85
N ALA A 462 -5.93 26.80 -16.83
CA ALA A 462 -6.44 28.16 -16.76
C ALA A 462 -7.84 28.15 -16.13
N HIS A 463 -8.08 29.11 -15.23
CA HIS A 463 -9.34 29.30 -14.55
C HIS A 463 -9.91 30.67 -14.88
N ILE A 464 -11.20 30.73 -15.20
CA ILE A 464 -11.92 31.99 -15.43
C ILE A 464 -12.13 32.66 -14.08
N GLN A 465 -11.78 33.94 -13.97
CA GLN A 465 -11.91 34.69 -12.73
C GLN A 465 -13.36 35.13 -12.54
N SER A 466 -13.91 34.85 -11.35
CA SER A 466 -15.23 35.35 -10.93
C SER A 466 -15.15 36.64 -10.11
N GLY A 467 -14.04 36.87 -9.41
CA GLY A 467 -13.85 38.07 -8.58
C GLY A 467 -12.52 38.05 -7.83
N THR A 468 -12.41 38.89 -6.80
CA THR A 468 -11.28 38.89 -5.86
C THR A 468 -11.78 38.78 -4.42
N ASP A 469 -11.03 38.09 -3.56
CA ASP A 469 -11.34 38.00 -2.13
C ASP A 469 -10.89 39.25 -1.34
N ALA A 470 -11.10 39.22 -0.02
CA ALA A 470 -10.77 40.33 0.89
C ALA A 470 -9.26 40.67 0.91
N ASP A 471 -8.40 39.72 0.55
CA ASP A 471 -6.95 39.89 0.44
C ASP A 471 -6.51 40.23 -1.00
N ILE A 472 -7.46 40.62 -1.86
CA ILE A 472 -7.28 40.99 -3.28
C ILE A 472 -6.77 39.81 -4.13
N ARG A 473 -6.95 38.57 -3.66
CA ARG A 473 -6.54 37.37 -4.40
C ARG A 473 -7.64 36.96 -5.38
N ARG A 474 -7.24 36.53 -6.57
CA ARG A 474 -8.15 36.16 -7.66
C ARG A 474 -8.90 34.87 -7.33
N VAL A 475 -10.23 34.94 -7.35
CA VAL A 475 -11.12 33.81 -7.09
C VAL A 475 -11.57 33.23 -8.44
N PRO A 476 -11.40 31.91 -8.66
CA PRO A 476 -11.84 31.27 -9.90
C PRO A 476 -13.34 30.97 -9.84
N TRP A 477 -14.03 31.00 -10.98
CA TRP A 477 -15.47 30.68 -11.07
C TRP A 477 -15.83 29.30 -10.51
N CYS A 478 -14.93 28.31 -10.65
CA CYS A 478 -15.19 26.96 -10.19
C CYS A 478 -15.04 26.74 -8.67
N ARG A 479 -14.83 27.80 -7.86
CA ARG A 479 -14.67 27.73 -6.40
C ARG A 479 -15.15 29.00 -5.70
N ASP A 480 -15.41 28.90 -4.40
CA ASP A 480 -15.87 30.02 -3.57
C ASP A 480 -14.73 30.83 -2.92
N SER A 481 -13.47 30.42 -3.11
CA SER A 481 -12.30 31.07 -2.50
C SER A 481 -11.09 31.03 -3.44
N ALA A 482 -10.16 31.98 -3.26
CA ALA A 482 -8.92 32.02 -4.03
C ALA A 482 -8.04 30.78 -3.77
N PHE A 483 -7.12 30.50 -4.69
CA PHE A 483 -6.08 29.51 -4.44
C PHE A 483 -5.07 30.06 -3.43
N ALA A 484 -4.52 29.16 -2.60
CA ALA A 484 -3.48 29.54 -1.62
C ALA A 484 -2.14 29.89 -2.29
N GLN A 485 -1.95 29.50 -3.55
CA GLN A 485 -0.77 29.76 -4.36
C GLN A 485 -1.07 30.89 -5.35
N ASP A 486 -0.08 31.73 -5.64
CA ASP A 486 -0.21 32.81 -6.63
C ASP A 486 -0.31 32.24 -8.05
N PRO A 487 -1.03 32.93 -8.96
CA PRO A 487 -1.20 32.50 -10.33
C PRO A 487 0.12 32.54 -11.11
N VAL A 488 0.35 31.51 -11.92
CA VAL A 488 1.56 31.38 -12.75
C VAL A 488 1.50 32.30 -13.97
N ALA A 489 0.29 32.59 -14.46
CA ALA A 489 0.04 33.51 -15.56
C ALA A 489 -1.37 34.11 -15.42
N ILE A 490 -1.59 35.30 -15.96
CA ILE A 490 -2.90 35.96 -16.03
C ILE A 490 -3.12 36.46 -17.47
N GLY A 491 -4.37 36.50 -17.91
CA GLY A 491 -4.73 36.97 -19.25
C GLY A 491 -6.19 37.39 -19.34
N GLU A 492 -6.53 37.98 -20.48
CA GLU A 492 -7.88 38.44 -20.82
C GLU A 492 -8.26 37.89 -22.19
N GLY A 493 -9.51 37.45 -22.34
CA GLY A 493 -9.97 36.74 -23.54
C GLY A 493 -9.48 35.29 -23.59
N LEU A 494 -10.23 34.43 -24.27
CA LEU A 494 -9.93 33.00 -24.38
C LEU A 494 -9.19 32.62 -25.67
N ASP A 495 -8.93 33.59 -26.57
CA ASP A 495 -8.46 33.37 -27.95
C ASP A 495 -7.04 32.79 -28.09
N GLY A 496 -6.34 32.53 -26.97
CA GLY A 496 -5.02 31.91 -26.93
C GLY A 496 -4.91 30.66 -26.07
N LEU A 497 -6.01 30.16 -25.49
CA LEU A 497 -6.03 28.97 -24.66
C LEU A 497 -6.70 27.81 -25.41
N SER A 498 -6.08 26.64 -25.42
CA SER A 498 -6.77 25.44 -25.90
C SER A 498 -7.84 25.01 -24.90
N GLU A 499 -8.92 24.38 -25.39
CA GLU A 499 -10.02 23.91 -24.53
C GLU A 499 -9.54 22.95 -23.43
N ASP A 500 -8.53 22.13 -23.76
CA ASP A 500 -7.83 21.24 -22.82
C ASP A 500 -6.96 21.98 -21.79
N GLU A 501 -6.65 23.25 -21.99
CA GLU A 501 -5.95 24.06 -21.00
C GLU A 501 -6.90 24.78 -20.05
N VAL A 502 -8.17 24.97 -20.40
CA VAL A 502 -9.15 25.59 -19.51
C VAL A 502 -9.70 24.56 -18.51
N CYS A 503 -9.97 25.01 -17.29
CA CYS A 503 -10.59 24.18 -16.28
C CYS A 503 -12.01 23.82 -16.72
N SER A 504 -12.28 22.52 -16.90
CA SER A 504 -13.59 22.00 -17.32
C SER A 504 -14.74 22.30 -16.35
N LYS A 505 -14.46 22.80 -15.14
CA LYS A 505 -15.47 23.30 -14.20
C LYS A 505 -15.72 24.81 -14.30
N CYS A 506 -14.84 25.55 -14.97
CA CYS A 506 -15.07 26.97 -15.27
C CYS A 506 -15.85 27.13 -16.59
N CYS A 507 -15.80 26.13 -17.48
CA CYS A 507 -16.55 26.11 -18.75
C CYS A 507 -17.94 25.45 -18.65
N LYS A 508 -18.35 25.02 -17.44
CA LYS A 508 -19.67 24.47 -17.13
C LYS A 508 -20.36 25.42 -16.18
#